data_AF-A0A382E4Y7-F1
#
_entry.id   AF-A0A382E4Y7-F1
#
_cell.length_a   1.000
_cell.length_b   1.000
_cell.length_c   1.000
_cell.angle_alpha   90.00
_cell.angle_beta   90.00
_cell.angle_gamma   90.00
#
_symmetry.space_group_name_H-M   'P 1'
#
loop_
_entity.id
_entity.type
_entity.pdbx_description
1 polymer ?
#
loop_
_entity_poly.entity_id
_entity_poly.type
_entity_poly.pdbx_seq_one_letter_code
_entity_poly.pdbx_strand_id
1 'polypeptide(L)' 'MMRLLWAFEEVQAAIRQVAKSIDDLYSENQAVNLVPVLTGAMPFCSGLAMELERLTPGKWCI' A
#
# COMPACT_ATOMS: atom_id res chain seq x y z
N MET A 1 0.34 29.89 9.14
CA MET A 1 -0.87 29.50 8.38
C MET A 1 -0.70 28.05 7.97
N MET A 2 -1.62 27.16 8.38
CA MET A 2 -1.60 25.75 7.94
C MET A 2 -2.14 25.67 6.51
N ARG A 3 -1.43 24.97 5.63
CA ARG A 3 -1.85 24.69 4.25
C ARG A 3 -1.99 23.18 4.09
N LEU A 4 -3.14 22.73 3.59
CA LEU A 4 -3.34 21.35 3.19
C LEU A 4 -2.48 21.06 1.96
N LEU A 5 -1.59 20.07 2.05
CA LEU A 5 -0.75 19.64 0.93
C LEU A 5 -1.45 18.61 0.06
N TRP A 6 -2.11 17.63 0.70
CA TRP A 6 -2.88 16.58 0.05
C TRP A 6 -4.16 16.32 0.82
N ALA A 7 -5.27 16.24 0.10
CA ALA A 7 -6.52 15.75 0.62
C ALA A 7 -6.45 14.23 0.86
N PHE A 8 -7.35 13.74 1.69
CA PHE A 8 -7.42 12.33 2.03
C PHE A 8 -7.61 11.46 0.77
N GLU A 9 -8.48 11.88 -0.14
CA GLU A 9 -8.81 11.19 -1.37
C GLU A 9 -7.61 11.08 -2.31
N GLU A 10 -6.77 12.11 -2.36
CA GLU A 10 -5.53 12.12 -3.14
C GLU A 10 -4.52 11.11 -2.60
N VAL A 11 -4.37 11.06 -1.27
CA VAL A 11 -3.51 10.07 -0.61
C VAL A 11 -4.02 8.65 -0.85
N GLN A 12 -5.33 8.41 -0.73
CA GLN A 12 -5.91 7.09 -1.00
C GLN A 12 -5.75 6.66 -2.47
N ALA A 13 -5.88 7.59 -3.42
CA ALA A 13 -5.63 7.31 -4.83
C ALA A 13 -4.17 6.94 -5.08
N ALA A 14 -3.23 7.64 -4.46
CA ALA A 14 -1.81 7.32 -4.55
C ALA A 14 -1.49 5.94 -3.94
N ILE A 15 -2.08 5.59 -2.80
CA ILE A 15 -1.91 4.25 -2.18
C ILE A 15 -2.39 3.15 -3.15
N ARG A 16 -3.55 3.31 -3.79
CA ARG A 16 -4.05 2.35 -4.79
C ARG A 16 -3.11 2.19 -5.99
N GLN A 17 -2.55 3.30 -6.47
CA GLN A 17 -1.60 3.29 -7.58
C GLN A 17 -0.31 2.54 -7.21
N VAL A 18 0.20 2.76 -6.00
CA VAL A 18 1.37 2.04 -5.47
C VAL A 18 1.05 0.55 -5.31
N ALA A 19 -0.10 0.20 -4.72
CA ALA A 19 -0.53 -1.19 -4.54
C ALA A 19 -0.57 -1.93 -5.88
N LYS A 20 -1.17 -1.32 -6.91
CA LYS A 20 -1.22 -1.91 -8.26
C LYS A 20 0.19 -2.11 -8.84
N SER A 21 1.06 -1.11 -8.71
CA SER A 21 2.42 -1.20 -9.24
C SER A 21 3.24 -2.31 -8.56
N ILE A 22 3.03 -2.53 -7.25
CA ILE A 22 3.66 -3.62 -6.50
C ILE A 22 3.08 -4.98 -6.90
N ASP A 23 1.76 -5.10 -7.03
CA ASP A 23 1.10 -6.35 -7.45
C ASP A 23 1.55 -6.77 -8.85
N ASP A 24 1.60 -5.82 -9.79
CA ASP A 24 2.10 -6.03 -11.15
C ASP A 24 3.60 -6.43 -11.13
N LEU A 25 4.44 -5.79 -10.30
CA LEU A 25 5.87 -6.08 -10.20
C LEU A 25 6.16 -7.50 -9.70
N TYR A 26 5.35 -7.99 -8.76
CA TYR A 26 5.51 -9.31 -8.15
C TYR A 26 4.49 -10.33 -8.68
N SER A 27 3.97 -10.14 -9.90
CA SER A 27 2.87 -10.96 -10.44
C SER A 27 3.19 -12.47 -10.50
N GLU A 28 4.46 -12.83 -10.66
CA GLU A 28 4.92 -14.22 -10.75
C GLU A 28 5.18 -14.87 -9.37
N ASN A 29 5.18 -14.08 -8.29
CA ASN A 29 5.42 -14.57 -6.94
C ASN A 29 4.11 -15.01 -6.27
N GLN A 30 4.07 -16.27 -5.81
CA GLN A 30 2.92 -16.80 -5.08
C GLN A 30 2.75 -16.20 -3.68
N ALA A 31 3.85 -15.78 -3.05
CA ALA A 31 3.86 -15.13 -1.75
C ALA A 31 4.96 -14.08 -1.69
N VAL A 32 4.68 -12.97 -1.01
CA VAL A 32 5.60 -11.84 -0.82
C VAL A 32 5.54 -11.39 0.64
N ASN A 33 6.69 -11.33 1.29
CA ASN A 33 6.82 -10.77 2.64
C ASN A 33 6.90 -9.24 2.59
N LEU A 34 5.99 -8.57 3.30
CA LEU A 34 5.96 -7.13 3.46
C LEU A 34 6.66 -6.77 4.78
N VAL A 35 7.82 -6.11 4.68
CA VAL A 35 8.57 -5.65 5.86
C VAL A 35 8.37 -4.14 6.01
N PRO A 36 7.61 -3.66 7.02
CA PRO A 36 7.45 -2.23 7.24
C PRO A 36 8.72 -1.64 7.86
N VAL A 37 9.40 -0.76 7.13
CA VAL A 37 10.66 -0.14 7.56
C VAL A 37 10.50 1.37 7.80
N LEU A 38 9.50 1.82 8.57
CA LEU A 38 9.40 3.25 8.98
C LEU A 38 8.58 3.42 10.27
N THR A 39 9.06 4.30 11.17
CA THR A 39 8.30 4.77 12.33
C THR A 39 7.26 5.83 11.91
N GLY A 40 6.01 5.67 12.34
CA GLY A 40 4.91 6.62 12.01
C GLY A 40 4.19 6.35 10.68
N ALA A 41 4.65 5.41 9.87
CA ALA A 41 4.01 5.05 8.60
C ALA A 41 2.83 4.07 8.76
N MET A 42 2.39 3.74 9.99
CA MET A 42 1.35 2.73 10.23
C MET A 42 0.06 2.94 9.40
N PRO A 43 -0.52 4.15 9.30
CA PRO A 43 -1.71 4.37 8.48
C PRO A 43 -1.49 4.12 6.98
N PHE A 44 -0.29 4.43 6.48
CA PHE A 44 0.09 4.13 5.10
C PHE A 44 0.27 2.63 4.91
N CYS A 45 1.03 1.97 5.79
CA CYS A 45 1.27 0.53 5.71
C CYS A 45 -0.04 -0.27 5.78
N SER A 46 -0.97 0.10 6.66
CA SER A 46 -2.28 -0.57 6.75
C SER A 46 -3.10 -0.34 5.49
N GLY A 47 -3.15 0.89 4.97
CA GLY A 47 -3.88 1.18 3.74
C GLY A 47 -3.31 0.43 2.53
N LEU A 48 -1.98 0.39 2.41
CA LEU A 48 -1.29 -0.34 1.36
C LEU A 48 -1.53 -1.85 1.45
N ALA A 49 -1.38 -2.43 2.65
CA ALA A 49 -1.66 -3.84 2.90
C ALA A 49 -3.10 -4.23 2.53
N MET A 50 -4.08 -3.41 2.90
CA MET A 50 -5.49 -3.64 2.53
C MET A 50 -5.71 -3.63 1.02
N GLU A 51 -5.11 -2.67 0.30
CA GLU A 51 -5.25 -2.61 -1.16
C GLU A 51 -4.53 -3.76 -1.86
N LEU A 52 -3.36 -4.18 -1.36
CA LEU A 52 -2.65 -5.35 -1.86
C LEU A 52 -3.48 -6.62 -1.69
N GLU A 53 -4.04 -6.85 -0.49
CA GLU A 53 -4.91 -7.99 -0.20
C GLU A 53 -6.20 -7.98 -1.04
N ARG A 54 -6.74 -6.79 -1.33
CA ARG A 54 -7.89 -6.65 -2.23
C ARG A 54 -7.57 -7.03 -3.68
N LEU A 55 -6.34 -6.76 -4.15
CA LEU A 55 -5.91 -7.07 -5.51
C LEU A 55 -5.63 -8.57 -5.69
N THR A 56 -4.81 -9.13 -4.79
CA THR A 56 -4.43 -10.55 -4.83
C THR A 56 -4.48 -11.14 -3.41
N PRO A 57 -5.62 -11.72 -3.00
CA PRO A 57 -5.79 -12.25 -1.65
C PRO A 57 -4.80 -13.37 -1.31
N GLY A 58 -4.29 -13.37 -0.09
CA GLY A 58 -3.43 -14.42 0.48
C GLY A 58 -1.97 -14.40 0.01
N LYS A 59 -1.59 -13.48 -0.89
CA LYS A 59 -0.21 -13.34 -1.39
C LYS A 59 0.69 -12.56 -0.43
N TRP A 60 0.12 -11.65 0.35
CA TRP A 60 0.88 -10.64 1.09
C TRP A 60 1.03 -11.03 2.55
N CYS A 61 2.23 -11.46 2.92
CA CYS A 61 2.55 -11.85 4.29
C CYS A 61 3.07 -10.61 5.05
N ILE A 62 2.35 -10.18 6.08
CA ILE A 62 2.68 -9.01 6.91
C ILE A 62 3.27 -9.47 8.25
#